data_AF-T0YD33-F1
#
_entry.id   AF-T0YD33-F1
#
_cell.length_a   1.000
_cell.length_b   1.000
_cell.length_c   1.000
_cell.angle_alpha   90.00
_cell.angle_beta   90.00
_cell.angle_gamma   90.00
#
_symmetry.space_group_name_H-M   'P 1'
#
loop_
_entity.id
_entity.type
_entity.pdbx_description
1 polymer ?
#
loop_
_entity_poly.entity_id
_entity_poly.type
_entity_poly.pdbx_seq_one_letter_code
_entity_poly.pdbx_strand_id
1 'polypeptide(L)'
;ARCELGQISPEDMAALELASVPSPQRLRELEAEQGHDLAAFVSAVQERLGPEGRLIHMGLTSQDVVDTALALQLGQGAELLLADLAQLDAALAELATRHRATPMMGRTHGMHAEPLTFGFVVANHLDELRRAGDRLRAATAEVAVGKISGTVGTHAT
;
A
#
# COMPACT_ATOMS: atom_id res chain seq x y z
N ALA A 1 -21.37 1.06 -2.36
CA ALA A 1 -21.61 2.50 -2.55
C ALA A 1 -22.73 2.82 -3.56
N ARG A 2 -22.48 2.91 -4.87
CA ARG A 2 -23.53 3.37 -5.83
C ARG A 2 -24.77 2.46 -5.91
N CYS A 3 -24.60 1.14 -5.75
CA CYS A 3 -25.73 0.20 -5.65
C CYS A 3 -26.58 0.44 -4.39
N GLU A 4 -25.95 0.71 -3.24
CA GLU A 4 -26.66 1.02 -1.98
C GLU A 4 -27.43 2.34 -2.06
N LEU A 5 -26.92 3.29 -2.85
CA LEU A 5 -27.57 4.55 -3.16
C LEU A 5 -28.67 4.42 -4.23
N GLY A 6 -28.90 3.23 -4.78
CA GLY A 6 -29.92 2.97 -5.79
C GLY A 6 -29.59 3.49 -7.20
N GLN A 7 -28.34 3.89 -7.45
CA GLN A 7 -27.90 4.41 -8.76
C GLN A 7 -27.51 3.30 -9.75
N ILE A 8 -27.18 2.12 -9.23
CA ILE A 8 -26.89 0.91 -10.00
C ILE A 8 -27.80 -0.18 -9.44
N SER A 9 -28.45 -0.96 -10.30
CA SER A 9 -29.32 -2.05 -9.83
C SER A 9 -28.48 -3.19 -9.23
N PRO A 10 -29.03 -3.99 -8.30
CA PRO A 10 -28.33 -5.17 -7.79
C PRO A 10 -27.97 -6.19 -8.90
N GLU A 11 -28.79 -6.26 -9.95
CA GLU A 11 -28.56 -7.12 -11.12
C GLU A 11 -27.35 -6.63 -11.93
N ASP A 12 -27.30 -5.34 -12.25
CA ASP A 12 -26.15 -4.73 -12.93
C ASP A 12 -24.88 -4.90 -12.08
N MET A 13 -24.95 -4.68 -10.77
CA MET A 13 -23.81 -4.86 -9.87
C MET A 13 -23.30 -6.30 -9.88
N ALA A 14 -24.20 -7.29 -9.80
CA ALA A 14 -23.82 -8.70 -9.86
C ALA A 14 -23.17 -9.07 -11.20
N ALA A 15 -23.62 -8.48 -12.30
CA ALA A 15 -22.99 -8.66 -13.61
C ALA A 15 -21.59 -8.01 -13.68
N LEU A 16 -21.42 -6.80 -13.12
CA LEU A 16 -20.13 -6.13 -13.02
C LEU A 16 -19.11 -6.92 -12.17
N GLU A 17 -19.55 -7.65 -11.14
CA GLU A 17 -18.68 -8.49 -10.31
C GLU A 17 -18.07 -9.69 -11.08
N LEU A 18 -18.62 -10.04 -12.24
CA LEU A 18 -18.05 -11.04 -13.14
C LEU A 18 -16.87 -10.51 -13.96
N ALA A 19 -16.55 -9.21 -13.84
CA ALA A 19 -15.39 -8.60 -14.47
C ALA A 19 -14.10 -9.34 -14.09
N SER A 20 -13.21 -9.47 -15.06
CA SER A 20 -11.95 -10.19 -14.86
C SER A 20 -10.79 -9.40 -15.45
N VAL A 21 -9.63 -9.51 -14.79
CA VAL A 21 -8.43 -8.74 -15.12
C VAL A 21 -8.02 -9.01 -16.58
N PRO A 22 -7.93 -7.97 -17.43
CA PRO A 22 -7.53 -8.10 -18.83
C PRO A 22 -6.10 -8.64 -18.99
N SER A 23 -5.82 -9.24 -20.15
CA SER A 23 -4.45 -9.69 -20.43
C SER A 23 -3.52 -8.50 -20.69
N PRO A 24 -2.24 -8.56 -20.26
CA PRO A 24 -1.26 -7.50 -20.55
C PRO A 24 -1.07 -7.23 -22.04
N GLN A 25 -1.25 -8.25 -22.89
CA GLN A 25 -1.20 -8.14 -24.35
C GLN A 25 -2.33 -7.26 -24.86
N ARG A 26 -3.57 -7.56 -24.45
CA ARG A 26 -4.75 -6.79 -24.88
C ARG A 26 -4.69 -5.33 -24.42
N LEU A 27 -4.19 -5.10 -23.20
CA LEU A 27 -3.98 -3.75 -22.69
C LEU A 27 -3.02 -2.95 -23.57
N ARG A 28 -1.89 -3.53 -23.99
CA ARG A 28 -0.92 -2.86 -24.87
C ARG A 28 -1.49 -2.53 -26.25
N GLU A 29 -2.32 -3.39 -26.81
CA GLU A 29 -2.99 -3.12 -28.09
C GLU A 29 -3.91 -1.90 -27.97
N LEU A 30 -4.80 -1.90 -26.97
CA LEU A 30 -5.72 -0.80 -26.73
C LEU A 30 -5.00 0.49 -26.33
N GLU A 31 -3.93 0.42 -25.55
CA GLU A 31 -3.12 1.58 -25.19
C GLU A 31 -2.44 2.18 -26.43
N ALA A 32 -1.93 1.35 -27.35
CA ALA A 32 -1.33 1.82 -28.60
C ALA A 32 -2.36 2.50 -29.52
N GLU A 33 -3.62 2.08 -29.48
CA GLU A 33 -4.73 2.70 -30.24
C GLU A 33 -5.24 3.99 -29.60
N GLN A 34 -5.33 4.02 -28.27
CA GLN A 34 -6.00 5.10 -27.53
C GLN A 34 -5.05 6.17 -27.00
N GLY A 35 -3.76 5.84 -26.81
CA GLY A 35 -2.76 6.73 -26.24
C GLY A 35 -2.99 7.05 -24.74
N HIS A 36 -3.80 6.25 -24.04
CA HIS A 36 -4.09 6.42 -22.62
C HIS A 36 -4.31 5.06 -21.93
N ASP A 37 -3.43 4.75 -20.99
CA ASP A 37 -3.34 3.50 -20.22
C ASP A 37 -4.65 3.11 -19.50
N LEU A 38 -5.24 4.01 -18.70
CA LEU A 38 -6.45 3.69 -17.95
C LEU A 38 -7.68 3.60 -18.85
N ALA A 39 -7.79 4.45 -19.87
CA ALA A 39 -8.87 4.33 -20.86
C ALA A 39 -8.80 2.96 -21.56
N ALA A 40 -7.59 2.52 -21.91
CA ALA A 40 -7.34 1.20 -22.46
C ALA A 40 -7.72 0.08 -21.46
N PHE A 41 -7.38 0.25 -20.18
CA PHE A 41 -7.77 -0.69 -19.13
C PHE A 41 -9.29 -0.81 -18.96
N VAL A 42 -10.00 0.32 -18.87
CA VAL A 42 -11.46 0.36 -18.75
C VAL A 42 -12.10 -0.31 -19.97
N SER A 43 -11.64 0.03 -21.18
CA SER A 43 -12.11 -0.59 -22.43
C SER A 43 -11.91 -2.11 -22.40
N ALA A 44 -10.73 -2.57 -22.01
CA ALA A 44 -10.40 -4.00 -21.95
C ALA A 44 -11.24 -4.77 -20.91
N VAL A 45 -11.61 -4.13 -19.80
CA VAL A 45 -12.54 -4.71 -18.82
C VAL A 45 -13.96 -4.77 -19.40
N GLN A 46 -14.41 -3.69 -20.04
CA GLN A 46 -15.75 -3.59 -20.61
C GLN A 46 -15.99 -4.58 -21.75
N GLU A 47 -14.97 -4.91 -22.55
CA GLU A 47 -15.04 -5.92 -23.63
C GLU A 47 -15.48 -7.31 -23.14
N ARG A 48 -15.35 -7.59 -21.84
CA ARG A 48 -15.64 -8.88 -21.22
C ARG A 48 -17.00 -8.90 -20.52
N LEU A 49 -17.69 -7.76 -20.51
CA LEU A 49 -18.98 -7.56 -19.88
C LEU A 49 -20.04 -7.33 -20.96
N GLY A 50 -21.31 -7.42 -20.57
CA GLY A 50 -22.44 -6.98 -21.37
C GLY A 50 -22.63 -5.46 -21.33
N PRO A 51 -23.82 -4.97 -21.70
CA PRO A 51 -24.16 -3.54 -21.72
C PRO A 51 -23.91 -2.80 -20.40
N GLU A 52 -23.96 -3.51 -19.27
CA GLU A 52 -23.65 -3.03 -17.93
C GLU A 52 -22.22 -2.51 -17.79
N GLY A 53 -21.27 -2.98 -18.62
CA GLY A 53 -19.87 -2.56 -18.57
C GLY A 53 -19.68 -1.04 -18.64
N ARG A 54 -20.61 -0.31 -19.29
CA ARG A 54 -20.63 1.16 -19.33
C ARG A 54 -20.67 1.83 -17.94
N LEU A 55 -21.08 1.09 -16.92
CA LEU A 55 -21.14 1.55 -15.52
C LEU A 55 -19.77 1.47 -14.82
N ILE A 56 -18.82 0.71 -15.36
CA ILE A 56 -17.43 0.75 -14.92
C ILE A 56 -16.87 2.16 -15.16
N HIS A 57 -16.16 2.69 -14.17
CA HIS A 57 -15.58 4.02 -14.20
C HIS A 57 -16.61 5.19 -14.26
N MET A 58 -17.90 4.90 -14.10
CA MET A 58 -18.95 5.93 -14.12
C MET A 58 -18.73 6.98 -13.02
N GLY A 59 -18.58 8.25 -13.43
CA GLY A 59 -18.36 9.40 -12.54
C GLY A 59 -17.02 9.37 -11.79
N LEU A 60 -16.07 8.57 -12.28
CA LEU A 60 -14.69 8.56 -11.81
C LEU A 60 -13.78 9.21 -12.86
N THR A 61 -12.59 9.58 -12.40
CA THR A 61 -11.47 9.98 -13.26
C THR A 61 -10.30 9.05 -13.11
N SER A 62 -9.31 9.20 -13.99
CA SER A 62 -8.17 8.30 -13.97
C SER A 62 -7.45 8.27 -12.63
N GLN A 63 -7.34 9.43 -12.01
CA GLN A 63 -6.63 9.58 -10.77
C GLN A 63 -7.42 9.02 -9.57
N ASP A 64 -8.76 8.96 -9.64
CA ASP A 64 -9.57 8.32 -8.59
C ASP A 64 -9.21 6.82 -8.49
N VAL A 65 -8.99 6.16 -9.63
CA VAL A 65 -8.60 4.75 -9.68
C VAL A 65 -7.11 4.58 -9.32
N VAL A 66 -6.23 5.36 -9.95
CA VAL A 66 -4.77 5.20 -9.78
C VAL A 66 -4.31 5.51 -8.36
N ASP A 67 -4.76 6.62 -7.75
CA ASP A 67 -4.35 6.98 -6.39
C ASP A 67 -4.91 5.96 -5.37
N THR A 68 -6.14 5.48 -5.57
CA THR A 68 -6.73 4.44 -4.72
C THR A 68 -5.97 3.11 -4.85
N ALA A 69 -5.59 2.72 -6.08
CA ALA A 69 -4.78 1.53 -6.30
C ALA A 69 -3.39 1.65 -5.65
N LEU A 70 -2.76 2.83 -5.75
CA LEU A 70 -1.48 3.10 -5.09
C LEU A 70 -1.60 3.03 -3.57
N ALA A 71 -2.65 3.61 -2.97
CA ALA A 71 -2.93 3.51 -1.54
C ALA A 71 -3.04 2.05 -1.07
N LEU A 72 -3.76 1.20 -1.82
CA LEU A 72 -3.87 -0.24 -1.55
C LEU A 72 -2.51 -0.94 -1.63
N GLN A 73 -1.73 -0.66 -2.67
CA GLN A 73 -0.39 -1.25 -2.84
C GLN A 73 0.57 -0.83 -1.72
N LEU A 74 0.55 0.44 -1.31
CA LEU A 74 1.35 0.94 -0.20
C LEU A 74 0.93 0.30 1.13
N GLY A 75 -0.37 0.12 1.35
CA GLY A 75 -0.90 -0.62 2.50
C GLY A 75 -0.37 -2.05 2.57
N GLN A 76 -0.53 -2.81 1.49
CA GLN A 76 -0.06 -4.19 1.39
C GLN A 76 1.46 -4.30 1.52
N GLY A 77 2.21 -3.39 0.88
CA GLY A 77 3.66 -3.33 1.00
C GLY A 77 4.11 -3.04 2.44
N ALA A 78 3.40 -2.16 3.14
CA ALA A 78 3.71 -1.86 4.54
C ALA A 78 3.42 -3.04 5.48
N GLU A 79 2.40 -3.85 5.22
CA GLU A 79 2.14 -5.07 6.00
C GLU A 79 3.32 -6.05 5.93
N LEU A 80 3.92 -6.23 4.75
CA LEU A 80 5.13 -7.05 4.57
C LEU A 80 6.30 -6.50 5.39
N LEU A 81 6.54 -5.18 5.29
CA LEU A 81 7.61 -4.52 6.04
C LEU A 81 7.41 -4.61 7.55
N LEU A 82 6.17 -4.46 8.04
CA LEU A 82 5.85 -4.58 9.46
C LEU A 82 6.05 -6.01 9.98
N ALA A 83 5.77 -7.03 9.16
CA ALA A 83 6.04 -8.41 9.50
C ALA A 83 7.56 -8.68 9.64
N ASP A 84 8.36 -8.18 8.70
CA ASP A 84 9.83 -8.30 8.75
C ASP A 84 10.42 -7.53 9.95
N LEU A 85 9.89 -6.33 10.23
CA LEU A 85 10.28 -5.55 11.41
C LEU A 85 9.98 -6.30 12.72
N ALA A 86 8.86 -7.02 12.80
CA ALA A 86 8.53 -7.83 13.98
C ALA A 86 9.51 -8.99 14.19
N GLN A 87 9.96 -9.63 13.09
CA GLN A 87 11.00 -10.66 13.17
C GLN A 87 12.34 -10.08 13.63
N LEU A 88 12.71 -8.92 13.10
CA LEU A 88 13.94 -8.22 13.50
C LEU A 88 13.90 -7.75 14.95
N ASP A 89 12.75 -7.24 15.42
CA ASP A 89 12.52 -6.86 16.82
C ASP A 89 12.79 -8.04 17.76
N ALA A 90 12.21 -9.21 17.46
CA ALA A 90 12.40 -10.41 18.25
C ALA A 90 13.88 -10.86 18.27
N ALA A 91 14.54 -10.86 17.11
CA ALA A 91 15.95 -11.24 17.00
C ALA A 91 16.88 -10.30 17.79
N LEU A 92 16.65 -8.98 17.70
CA LEU A 92 17.42 -7.99 18.45
C LEU A 92 17.13 -8.06 19.96
N ALA A 93 15.88 -8.31 20.36
CA ALA A 93 15.51 -8.50 21.76
C ALA A 93 16.18 -9.73 22.37
N GLU A 94 16.22 -10.84 21.63
CA GLU A 94 16.95 -12.05 22.04
C GLU A 94 18.45 -11.77 22.18
N LEU A 95 19.05 -11.10 21.19
CA LEU A 95 20.47 -10.77 21.18
C LEU A 95 20.85 -9.82 22.33
N ALA A 96 20.05 -8.78 22.55
CA ALA A 96 20.22 -7.83 23.66
C ALA A 96 20.17 -8.55 25.00
N THR A 97 19.21 -9.46 25.17
CA THR A 97 19.04 -10.25 26.40
C THR A 97 20.21 -11.21 26.61
N ARG A 98 20.62 -11.95 25.57
CA ARG A 98 21.75 -12.89 25.61
C ARG A 98 23.05 -12.19 26.05
N HIS A 99 23.27 -10.97 25.58
CA HIS A 99 24.48 -10.20 25.84
C HIS A 99 24.32 -9.09 26.87
N ARG A 100 23.26 -9.13 27.69
CA ARG A 100 22.96 -8.09 28.70
C ARG A 100 24.14 -7.75 29.61
N ALA A 101 24.99 -8.73 29.90
CA ALA A 101 26.13 -8.61 30.81
C ALA A 101 27.48 -8.82 30.10
N THR A 102 27.53 -8.88 28.76
CA THR A 102 28.79 -9.02 28.02
C THR A 102 29.51 -7.67 28.00
N PRO A 103 30.64 -7.49 28.71
CA PRO A 103 31.34 -6.20 28.76
C PRO A 103 31.98 -5.87 27.41
N MET A 104 31.96 -4.61 27.03
CA MET A 104 32.68 -4.06 25.87
C MET A 104 33.06 -2.60 26.10
N MET A 105 34.02 -2.10 25.32
CA MET A 105 34.34 -0.67 25.32
C MET A 105 33.27 0.12 24.57
N GLY A 106 32.68 1.11 25.24
CA GLY A 106 31.90 2.15 24.58
C GLY A 106 32.79 2.99 23.67
N ARG A 107 32.16 3.66 22.69
CA ARG A 107 32.87 4.53 21.74
C ARG A 107 32.12 5.82 21.49
N THR A 108 32.86 6.93 21.50
CA THR A 108 32.41 8.25 21.02
C THR A 108 33.44 8.76 20.02
N HIS A 109 33.00 9.36 18.91
CA HIS A 109 33.89 9.73 17.80
C HIS A 109 34.82 8.59 17.31
N GLY A 110 34.40 7.33 17.47
CA GLY A 110 35.21 6.15 17.15
C GLY A 110 36.31 5.81 18.16
N MET A 111 36.52 6.63 19.19
CA MET A 111 37.53 6.44 20.23
C MET A 111 36.95 5.70 21.43
N HIS A 112 37.78 4.95 22.17
CA HIS A 112 37.35 4.29 23.39
C HIS A 112 36.89 5.31 24.44
N ALA A 113 35.70 5.06 25.00
CA ALA A 113 35.09 5.81 26.09
C ALA A 113 34.94 4.90 27.32
N GLU A 114 33.95 5.12 28.17
CA GLU A 114 33.66 4.27 29.32
C GLU A 114 33.20 2.85 28.91
N PRO A 115 33.47 1.82 29.73
CA PRO A 115 32.93 0.48 29.52
C PRO A 115 31.39 0.45 29.59
N LEU A 116 30.78 -0.40 28.77
CA LEU A 116 29.34 -0.69 28.77
C LEU A 116 29.11 -2.18 28.44
N THR A 117 27.87 -2.61 28.22
CA THR A 117 27.59 -3.99 27.76
C THR A 117 27.12 -4.04 26.31
N PHE A 118 27.47 -5.10 25.58
CA PHE A 118 27.01 -5.28 24.20
C PHE A 118 25.48 -5.34 24.11
N GLY A 119 24.83 -5.99 25.08
CA GLY A 119 23.37 -5.99 25.16
C GLY A 119 22.76 -4.59 25.27
N PHE A 120 23.42 -3.65 25.96
CA PHE A 120 22.96 -2.25 26.03
C PHE A 120 23.02 -1.55 24.67
N VAL A 121 24.06 -1.80 23.86
CA VAL A 121 24.15 -1.26 22.49
C VAL A 121 23.03 -1.80 21.61
N VAL A 122 22.79 -3.12 21.65
CA VAL A 122 21.72 -3.75 20.87
C VAL A 122 20.34 -3.25 21.32
N ALA A 123 20.13 -3.05 22.62
CA ALA A 123 18.87 -2.51 23.16
C ALA A 123 18.58 -1.08 22.66
N ASN A 124 19.60 -0.23 22.51
CA ASN A 124 19.41 1.09 21.90
C ASN A 124 18.98 0.99 20.42
N HIS A 125 19.55 0.05 19.65
CA HIS A 125 19.12 -0.18 18.27
C HIS A 125 17.69 -0.74 18.18
N LEU A 126 17.31 -1.63 19.10
CA LEU A 126 15.95 -2.16 19.21
C LEU A 126 14.93 -1.04 19.46
N ASP A 127 15.25 -0.10 20.35
CA ASP A 127 14.39 1.04 20.66
C ASP A 127 14.20 1.98 19.44
N GLU A 128 15.26 2.22 18.66
CA GLU A 128 15.15 2.96 17.39
C GLU A 128 14.31 2.22 16.35
N LEU A 129 14.46 0.90 16.26
CA LEU A 129 13.68 0.07 15.33
C LEU A 129 12.19 0.15 15.65
N ARG A 130 11.81 0.11 16.92
CA ARG A 130 10.42 0.23 17.37
C ARG A 130 9.81 1.57 16.99
N ARG A 131 10.55 2.67 17.21
CA ARG A 131 10.14 4.01 16.74
C ARG A 131 9.93 4.04 15.22
N ALA A 132 10.80 3.37 14.45
CA ALA A 132 10.62 3.28 13.00
C ALA A 132 9.36 2.49 12.62
N GLY A 133 9.05 1.41 13.33
CA GLY A 133 7.81 0.65 13.18
C GLY A 133 6.56 1.50 13.46
N ASP A 134 6.58 2.34 14.50
CA ASP A 134 5.47 3.25 14.80
C ASP A 134 5.26 4.30 13.71
N ARG A 135 6.35 4.87 13.16
CA ARG A 135 6.26 5.79 12.02
C ARG A 135 5.70 5.12 10.78
N LEU A 136 6.10 3.88 10.50
CA LEU A 136 5.56 3.12 9.36
C LEU A 136 4.07 2.87 9.54
N ARG A 137 3.63 2.41 10.72
CA ARG A 137 2.20 2.21 11.02
C ARG A 137 1.38 3.49 10.83
N ALA A 138 1.90 4.63 11.29
CA ALA A 138 1.23 5.92 11.13
C ALA A 138 1.10 6.30 9.65
N ALA A 139 2.19 6.19 8.87
CA ALA A 139 2.17 6.48 7.43
C ALA A 139 1.22 5.53 6.66
N THR A 140 1.17 4.25 7.03
CA THR A 140 0.24 3.28 6.44
C THR A 140 -1.21 3.67 6.70
N ALA A 141 -1.54 4.08 7.93
CA ALA A 141 -2.89 4.53 8.27
C ALA A 141 -3.27 5.82 7.52
N GLU A 142 -2.33 6.75 7.34
CA GLU A 142 -2.55 8.01 6.64
C GLU A 142 -2.81 7.80 5.14
N VAL A 143 -2.08 6.88 4.50
CA VAL A 143 -2.20 6.63 3.06
C VAL A 143 -3.36 5.69 2.70
N ALA A 144 -3.94 4.96 3.67
CA ALA A 144 -5.01 3.98 3.47
C ALA A 144 -6.39 4.63 3.21
N VAL A 145 -6.45 5.57 2.27
CA VAL A 145 -7.67 6.27 1.86
C VAL A 145 -7.90 6.12 0.36
N GLY A 146 -9.16 5.94 -0.03
CA GLY A 146 -9.58 5.96 -1.43
C GLY A 146 -9.86 7.39 -1.89
N LYS A 147 -9.72 7.62 -3.19
CA LYS A 147 -9.98 8.91 -3.83
C LYS A 147 -11.25 8.86 -4.69
N ILE A 148 -12.16 9.79 -4.43
CA ILE A 148 -13.36 10.04 -5.25
C ILE A 148 -13.54 11.56 -5.32
N SER A 149 -12.79 12.22 -6.20
CA SER A 149 -12.68 13.68 -6.24
C SER A 149 -13.19 14.30 -7.55
N GLY A 150 -13.35 13.50 -8.61
CA GLY A 150 -13.58 14.02 -9.94
C GLY A 150 -12.33 14.70 -10.51
N THR A 151 -12.44 15.28 -11.71
CA THR A 151 -11.29 15.73 -12.52
C THR A 151 -10.40 16.76 -11.83
N VAL A 152 -11.01 17.67 -11.08
CA VAL A 152 -10.34 18.81 -10.44
C VAL A 152 -10.66 18.93 -8.95
N GLY A 153 -11.14 17.86 -8.33
CA GLY A 153 -11.41 17.83 -6.89
C GLY A 153 -12.70 18.50 -6.43
N THR A 154 -13.61 18.84 -7.35
CA THR A 154 -14.89 19.51 -7.03
C THR A 154 -16.04 18.54 -6.80
N HIS A 155 -15.84 17.23 -7.01
CA HIS A 155 -16.89 16.20 -6.90
C HIS A 155 -18.12 16.45 -7.80
N ALA A 156 -17.96 17.21 -8.90
CA ALA A 156 -19.06 17.56 -9.80
C ALA A 156 -19.45 16.45 -10.78
N THR A 157 -18.67 15.36 -10.84
CA THR A 157 -18.82 14.21 -11.74
C THR A 157 -19.49 13.01 -11.08
#